data_AF-A0A3B8Q6M9-F1
#
_entry.id   AF-A0A3B8Q6M9-F1
#
_cell.length_a   1.000
_cell.length_b   1.000
_cell.length_c   1.000
_cell.angle_alpha   90.00
_cell.angle_beta   90.00
_cell.angle_gamma   90.00
#
_symmetry.space_group_name_H-M   'P 1'
#
loop_
_entity.id
_entity.type
_entity.pdbx_description
1 polymer ?
#
loop_
_entity_poly.entity_id
_entity_poly.type
_entity_poly.pdbx_seq_one_letter_code
_entity_poly.pdbx_strand_id
1 'polypeptide(L)'
;MPRFRRSEAGMNAVRRVRFRAIHLAALVFALLAAGAFAAQPIRLHPENPRWFEWRGKTVALITSAEHHGAVLNRDFDFRRYLETLERDGLNYTRMFAGSYVEPPGAFGIGRNTLAPAPGRFLAPSARSEQPGYAGGGNKLDLDRFSPEYLARLKEFLTEAGRRGVVVELTLFCSTYSDAQWAIDVDFNEFDFRRAQVGFGPRQFYENFRVAIIAHILDIDLNVAG
;
A
#
# COMPACT_ATOMS: atom_id res chain seq x y z
N MET A 1 64.23 30.44 -25.61
CA MET A 1 63.13 29.55 -25.19
C MET A 1 61.87 29.91 -25.99
N PRO A 2 61.25 29.02 -26.78
CA PRO A 2 60.03 29.35 -27.49
C PRO A 2 58.81 29.29 -26.55
N ARG A 3 58.03 30.37 -26.48
CA ARG A 3 56.72 30.37 -25.81
C ARG A 3 55.72 29.61 -26.67
N PHE A 4 55.21 28.48 -26.15
CA PHE A 4 54.16 27.69 -26.78
C PHE A 4 52.85 28.52 -26.81
N ARG A 5 52.49 29.10 -27.97
CA ARG A 5 51.23 29.81 -28.17
C ARG A 5 50.15 28.76 -28.48
N ARG A 6 49.21 28.50 -27.58
CA ARG A 6 48.05 27.64 -27.87
C ARG A 6 47.26 28.24 -29.03
N SER A 7 46.98 27.45 -30.07
CA SER A 7 46.21 27.90 -31.23
C SER A 7 44.75 28.19 -30.85
N GLU A 8 44.14 29.20 -31.47
CA GLU A 8 42.73 29.57 -31.26
C GLU A 8 41.78 28.39 -31.52
N ALA A 9 42.13 27.51 -32.46
CA ALA A 9 41.41 26.26 -32.73
C ALA A 9 41.35 25.35 -31.49
N GLY A 10 42.44 25.23 -30.73
CA GLY A 10 42.48 24.47 -29.47
C GLY A 10 41.63 25.11 -28.37
N MET A 11 41.61 26.44 -28.27
CA MET A 11 40.75 27.17 -27.32
C MET A 11 39.26 27.01 -27.64
N ASN A 12 38.89 27.03 -28.92
CA ASN A 12 37.50 26.84 -29.38
C ASN A 12 37.02 25.39 -29.20
N ALA A 13 37.88 24.40 -29.41
CA ALA A 13 37.58 22.99 -29.12
C ALA A 13 37.33 22.75 -27.63
N VAL A 14 38.20 23.30 -26.75
CA VAL A 14 38.03 23.21 -25.29
C VAL A 14 36.76 23.93 -24.81
N ARG A 15 36.41 25.09 -25.40
CA ARG A 15 35.14 25.77 -25.11
C ARG A 15 33.93 24.93 -25.53
N ARG A 16 33.93 24.32 -26.72
CA ARG A 16 32.83 23.46 -27.19
C ARG A 16 32.64 22.21 -26.34
N VAL A 17 33.72 21.56 -25.91
CA VAL A 17 33.66 20.41 -24.99
C VAL A 17 33.11 20.82 -23.62
N ARG A 18 33.55 21.96 -23.08
CA ARG A 18 33.03 22.50 -21.81
C ARG A 18 31.55 22.87 -21.88
N PHE A 19 31.11 23.52 -22.97
CA PHE A 19 29.69 23.83 -23.17
C PHE A 19 28.84 22.56 -23.29
N ARG A 20 29.29 21.55 -24.03
CA ARG A 20 28.59 20.24 -24.12
C ARG A 20 28.54 19.51 -22.78
N ALA A 21 29.62 19.55 -22.00
CA ALA A 21 29.67 18.96 -20.67
C ALA A 21 28.71 19.67 -19.69
N ILE A 22 28.58 21.00 -19.76
CA ILE A 22 27.62 21.77 -18.94
C ILE A 22 26.18 21.41 -19.32
N HIS A 23 25.86 21.33 -20.62
CA HIS A 23 24.51 20.94 -21.06
C HIS A 23 24.17 19.49 -20.69
N LEU A 24 25.13 18.56 -20.81
CA LEU A 24 24.94 17.17 -20.40
C LEU A 24 24.75 17.07 -18.88
N ALA A 25 25.55 17.79 -18.09
CA ALA A 25 25.40 17.83 -16.63
C ALA A 25 24.06 18.45 -16.20
N ALA A 26 23.61 19.52 -16.85
CA ALA A 26 22.30 20.13 -16.59
C ALA A 26 21.14 19.19 -16.95
N LEU A 27 21.25 18.45 -18.06
CA LEU A 27 20.26 17.44 -18.45
C LEU A 27 20.20 16.28 -17.43
N VAL A 28 21.36 15.77 -17.01
CA VAL A 28 21.45 14.73 -15.96
C VAL A 28 20.86 15.23 -14.64
N PHE A 29 21.16 16.46 -14.24
CA PHE A 29 20.59 17.07 -13.02
C PHE A 29 19.07 17.22 -13.11
N ALA A 30 18.53 17.67 -14.25
CA ALA A 30 17.08 17.79 -14.46
C ALA A 30 16.38 16.41 -14.42
N LEU A 31 16.99 15.38 -14.99
CA LEU A 31 16.48 14.01 -14.95
C LEU A 31 16.48 13.42 -13.52
N LEU A 32 17.54 13.69 -12.75
CA LEU A 32 17.63 13.26 -11.34
C LEU A 32 16.62 13.99 -10.44
N ALA A 33 16.44 15.30 -10.62
CA ALA A 33 15.47 16.08 -9.87
C ALA A 33 14.02 15.65 -10.19
N ALA A 34 13.70 15.34 -11.45
CA ALA A 34 12.39 14.83 -11.84
C ALA A 34 12.06 13.46 -11.21
N GLY A 35 13.07 12.59 -11.04
CA GLY A 35 12.90 11.29 -10.38
C GLY A 35 12.57 11.39 -8.89
N ALA A 36 13.12 12.39 -8.19
CA ALA A 36 12.90 12.59 -6.76
C ALA A 36 11.45 13.01 -6.40
N PHE A 37 10.73 13.66 -7.34
CA PHE A 37 9.33 14.08 -7.13
C PHE A 37 8.31 12.94 -7.28
N ALA A 38 8.64 11.87 -8.01
CA ALA A 38 7.71 10.76 -8.26
C ALA A 38 7.48 9.86 -7.03
N ALA A 39 8.40 9.90 -6.06
CA ALA A 39 8.45 9.01 -4.90
C ALA A 39 8.01 9.64 -3.57
N GLN A 40 7.55 10.89 -3.56
CA GLN A 40 7.14 11.57 -2.32
C GLN A 40 5.76 11.06 -1.86
N PRO A 41 5.57 10.77 -0.57
CA PRO A 41 4.24 10.51 -0.01
C PRO A 41 3.28 11.67 -0.27
N ILE A 42 1.98 11.38 -0.31
CA ILE A 42 0.97 12.44 -0.25
C ILE A 42 1.11 13.22 1.05
N ARG A 43 0.97 14.54 0.98
CA ARG A 43 1.12 15.44 2.13
C ARG A 43 0.12 16.57 2.09
N LEU A 44 -0.03 17.30 3.18
CA LEU A 44 -0.78 18.56 3.16
C LEU A 44 -0.07 19.59 2.27
N HIS A 45 -0.85 20.37 1.53
CA HIS A 45 -0.32 21.42 0.68
C HIS A 45 0.34 22.52 1.54
N PRO A 46 1.58 22.94 1.23
CA PRO A 46 2.38 23.79 2.12
C PRO A 46 1.77 25.18 2.33
N GLU A 47 1.09 25.72 1.33
CA GLU A 47 0.48 27.06 1.39
C GLU A 47 -1.00 27.03 1.82
N ASN A 48 -1.68 25.89 1.70
CA ASN A 48 -3.10 25.77 2.02
C ASN A 48 -3.41 24.37 2.56
N PRO A 49 -3.33 24.15 3.88
CA PRO A 49 -3.42 22.81 4.48
C PRO A 49 -4.81 22.17 4.38
N ARG A 50 -5.78 22.82 3.73
CA ARG A 50 -7.08 22.22 3.38
C ARG A 50 -7.02 21.36 2.11
N TRP A 51 -5.92 21.44 1.36
CA TRP A 51 -5.66 20.65 0.16
C TRP A 51 -4.50 19.69 0.39
N PHE A 52 -4.45 18.63 -0.40
CA PHE A 52 -3.28 17.76 -0.48
C PHE A 52 -2.36 18.21 -1.61
N GLU A 53 -1.08 17.85 -1.48
CA GLU A 53 -0.11 17.86 -2.56
C GLU A 53 0.40 16.43 -2.78
N TRP A 54 0.44 16.01 -4.05
CA TRP A 54 1.03 14.74 -4.44
C TRP A 54 1.77 14.87 -5.77
N ARG A 55 3.01 14.37 -5.84
CA ARG A 55 3.90 14.49 -7.00
C ARG A 55 4.00 15.93 -7.54
N GLY A 56 4.09 16.90 -6.62
CA GLY A 56 4.20 18.34 -6.93
C GLY A 56 2.91 18.99 -7.44
N LYS A 57 1.76 18.32 -7.34
CA LYS A 57 0.46 18.84 -7.77
C LYS A 57 -0.49 18.98 -6.59
N THR A 58 -1.18 20.11 -6.48
CA THR A 58 -2.36 20.25 -5.62
C THR A 58 -3.43 19.26 -6.08
N VAL A 59 -3.97 18.46 -5.15
CA VAL A 59 -4.88 17.36 -5.49
C VAL A 59 -6.03 17.26 -4.49
N ALA A 60 -7.24 17.00 -5.00
CA ALA A 60 -8.36 16.47 -4.22
C ALA A 60 -8.41 14.96 -4.40
N LEU A 61 -8.69 14.23 -3.33
CA LEU A 61 -8.89 12.78 -3.37
C LEU A 61 -10.35 12.49 -3.69
N ILE A 62 -10.60 11.85 -4.82
CA ILE A 62 -11.95 11.60 -5.35
C ILE A 62 -12.05 10.13 -5.75
N THR A 63 -13.13 9.48 -5.32
CA THR A 63 -13.38 8.05 -5.60
C THR A 63 -14.85 7.70 -5.70
N SER A 64 -15.10 6.54 -6.30
CA SER A 64 -16.30 5.73 -6.17
C SER A 64 -15.81 4.31 -5.87
N ALA A 65 -15.66 4.02 -4.58
CA ALA A 65 -14.94 2.83 -4.16
C ALA A 65 -15.82 1.58 -4.17
N GLU A 66 -15.19 0.44 -4.45
CA GLU A 66 -15.72 -0.86 -4.02
C GLU A 66 -15.80 -0.94 -2.48
N HIS A 67 -16.50 -1.94 -1.95
CA HIS A 67 -16.72 -2.10 -0.51
C HIS A 67 -15.48 -2.66 0.24
N HIS A 68 -14.32 -2.03 0.05
CA HIS A 68 -13.06 -2.18 0.80
C HIS A 68 -12.39 -3.57 0.85
N GLY A 69 -12.82 -4.52 0.04
CA GLY A 69 -12.35 -5.91 0.06
C GLY A 69 -11.33 -6.26 -1.03
N ALA A 70 -10.81 -5.28 -1.80
CA ALA A 70 -10.08 -5.54 -3.05
C ALA A 70 -8.89 -6.51 -2.95
N VAL A 71 -8.17 -6.51 -1.81
CA VAL A 71 -7.01 -7.38 -1.61
C VAL A 71 -7.40 -8.69 -0.91
N LEU A 72 -8.16 -8.60 0.18
CA LEU A 72 -8.53 -9.76 1.00
C LEU A 72 -9.50 -10.73 0.31
N ASN A 73 -10.17 -10.29 -0.74
CA ASN A 73 -11.05 -11.14 -1.54
C ASN A 73 -10.31 -11.64 -2.78
N ARG A 74 -9.99 -12.94 -2.80
CA ARG A 74 -9.28 -13.57 -3.94
C ARG A 74 -10.06 -13.49 -5.25
N ASP A 75 -11.38 -13.40 -5.19
CA ASP A 75 -12.24 -13.40 -6.38
C ASP A 75 -12.47 -11.98 -6.93
N PHE A 76 -11.98 -10.95 -6.24
CA PHE A 76 -12.05 -9.58 -6.73
C PHE A 76 -10.93 -9.28 -7.74
N ASP A 77 -11.31 -8.81 -8.93
CA ASP A 77 -10.37 -8.35 -9.94
C ASP A 77 -9.98 -6.88 -9.67
N PHE A 78 -8.98 -6.70 -8.82
CA PHE A 78 -8.52 -5.36 -8.48
C PHE A 78 -7.86 -4.63 -9.66
N ARG A 79 -7.34 -5.35 -10.66
CA ARG A 79 -6.70 -4.73 -11.83
C ARG A 79 -7.75 -4.02 -12.67
N ARG A 80 -8.86 -4.70 -12.96
CA ARG A 80 -10.02 -4.11 -13.64
C ARG A 80 -10.64 -2.97 -12.84
N TYR A 81 -10.70 -3.11 -11.52
CA TYR A 81 -11.19 -2.03 -10.65
C TYR A 81 -10.32 -0.77 -10.74
N LEU A 82 -9.00 -0.91 -10.57
CA LEU A 82 -8.08 0.23 -10.64
C LEU A 82 -8.04 0.85 -12.05
N GLU A 83 -8.15 0.05 -13.11
CA GLU A 83 -8.32 0.54 -14.48
C GLU A 83 -9.60 1.37 -14.65
N THR A 84 -10.69 0.94 -14.00
CA THR A 84 -11.97 1.67 -14.01
C THR A 84 -11.82 3.01 -13.31
N LEU A 85 -11.17 3.06 -12.14
CA LEU A 85 -10.90 4.32 -11.44
C LEU A 85 -10.10 5.29 -12.31
N GLU A 86 -9.01 4.82 -12.93
CA GLU A 86 -8.17 5.63 -13.80
C GLU A 86 -8.96 6.17 -15.00
N ARG A 87 -9.71 5.30 -15.70
CA ARG A 87 -10.53 5.67 -16.85
C ARG A 87 -11.54 6.75 -16.50
N ASP A 88 -12.14 6.66 -15.32
CA ASP A 88 -13.18 7.58 -14.85
C ASP A 88 -12.59 8.83 -14.17
N GLY A 89 -11.26 8.98 -14.14
CA GLY A 89 -10.56 10.15 -13.58
C GLY A 89 -10.52 10.18 -12.05
N LEU A 90 -10.77 9.04 -11.40
CA LEU A 90 -10.73 8.86 -9.95
C LEU A 90 -9.31 8.51 -9.50
N ASN A 91 -8.86 9.07 -8.38
CA ASN A 91 -7.46 9.03 -7.95
C ASN A 91 -7.27 8.53 -6.52
N TYR A 92 -8.30 7.92 -5.94
CA TYR A 92 -8.29 7.47 -4.56
C TYR A 92 -9.08 6.16 -4.40
N THR A 93 -8.69 5.32 -3.45
CA THR A 93 -9.48 4.17 -2.99
C THR A 93 -9.14 3.84 -1.54
N ARG A 94 -10.09 3.25 -0.82
CA ARG A 94 -9.92 2.73 0.54
C ARG A 94 -10.09 1.23 0.58
N MET A 95 -9.26 0.53 1.34
CA MET A 95 -9.39 -0.90 1.59
C MET A 95 -9.08 -1.28 3.04
N PHE A 96 -9.64 -2.38 3.51
CA PHE A 96 -9.22 -2.97 4.79
C PHE A 96 -8.00 -3.86 4.62
N ALA A 97 -7.10 -3.78 5.59
CA ALA A 97 -5.87 -4.58 5.64
C ALA A 97 -6.11 -6.05 6.05
N GLY A 98 -7.36 -6.53 6.06
CA GLY A 98 -7.70 -7.92 6.40
C GLY A 98 -8.00 -8.20 7.88
N SER A 99 -8.11 -7.16 8.72
CA SER A 99 -8.55 -7.25 10.12
C SER A 99 -10.08 -7.18 10.30
N TYR A 100 -10.82 -7.25 9.20
CA TYR A 100 -12.27 -7.12 9.20
C TYR A 100 -12.81 -7.81 7.96
N VAL A 101 -13.75 -8.72 8.19
CA VAL A 101 -14.44 -9.51 7.17
C VAL A 101 -15.92 -9.49 7.56
N GLU A 102 -16.79 -9.45 6.56
CA GLU A 102 -18.23 -9.42 6.76
C GLU A 102 -18.86 -10.79 6.47
N PRO A 103 -19.88 -11.20 7.24
CA PRO A 103 -20.62 -12.40 6.90
C PRO A 103 -21.41 -12.17 5.61
N PRO A 104 -21.68 -13.22 4.82
CA PRO A 104 -22.52 -13.11 3.64
C PRO A 104 -23.87 -12.44 3.94
N GLY A 105 -24.27 -11.48 3.12
CA GLY A 105 -25.53 -10.74 3.29
C GLY A 105 -25.49 -9.58 4.28
N ALA A 106 -24.35 -9.31 4.93
CA ALA A 106 -24.18 -8.12 5.78
C ALA A 106 -24.59 -6.84 5.04
N PHE A 107 -25.36 -6.00 5.74
CA PHE A 107 -25.85 -4.71 5.26
C PHE A 107 -26.69 -4.75 3.96
N GLY A 108 -27.12 -5.94 3.50
CA GLY A 108 -27.89 -6.08 2.26
C GLY A 108 -27.07 -5.79 0.99
N ILE A 109 -25.74 -5.84 1.06
CA ILE A 109 -24.85 -5.52 -0.07
C ILE A 109 -24.76 -6.72 -1.02
N GLY A 110 -25.23 -6.55 -2.26
CA GLY A 110 -25.33 -7.63 -3.24
C GLY A 110 -23.98 -8.22 -3.69
N ARG A 111 -22.96 -7.37 -3.92
CA ARG A 111 -21.59 -7.80 -4.28
C ARG A 111 -20.60 -7.32 -3.22
N ASN A 112 -20.76 -7.86 -2.01
CA ASN A 112 -19.96 -7.50 -0.86
C ASN A 112 -18.53 -8.04 -0.99
N THR A 113 -17.59 -7.17 -1.32
CA THR A 113 -16.17 -7.54 -1.46
C THR A 113 -15.53 -7.88 -0.11
N LEU A 114 -16.06 -7.38 1.02
CA LEU A 114 -15.66 -7.77 2.38
C LEU A 114 -16.25 -9.10 2.86
N ALA A 115 -17.13 -9.73 2.09
CA ALA A 115 -17.62 -11.08 2.38
C ALA A 115 -17.13 -12.10 1.34
N PRO A 116 -15.81 -12.43 1.30
CA PRO A 116 -15.31 -13.49 0.44
C PRO A 116 -16.07 -14.80 0.66
N ALA A 117 -16.23 -15.58 -0.40
CA ALA A 117 -16.79 -16.92 -0.28
C ALA A 117 -15.93 -17.81 0.65
N PRO A 118 -16.49 -18.88 1.24
CA PRO A 118 -15.73 -19.75 2.14
C PRO A 118 -14.41 -20.23 1.53
N GLY A 119 -13.31 -20.06 2.26
CA GLY A 119 -11.95 -20.40 1.81
C GLY A 119 -11.33 -19.44 0.77
N ARG A 120 -12.02 -18.35 0.41
CA ARG A 120 -11.54 -17.32 -0.53
C ARG A 120 -11.03 -16.06 0.16
N PHE A 121 -11.21 -15.95 1.48
CA PHE A 121 -10.57 -14.92 2.29
C PHE A 121 -9.05 -15.14 2.34
N LEU A 122 -8.32 -14.13 1.86
CA LEU A 122 -6.88 -14.03 1.96
C LEU A 122 -6.53 -13.17 3.17
N ALA A 123 -6.23 -13.84 4.28
CA ALA A 123 -5.88 -13.20 5.53
C ALA A 123 -4.42 -12.67 5.50
N PRO A 124 -4.12 -11.63 6.29
CA PRO A 124 -2.75 -11.18 6.50
C PRO A 124 -1.86 -12.21 7.18
N SER A 125 -2.45 -13.02 8.06
CA SER A 125 -1.82 -14.15 8.74
C SER A 125 -1.89 -15.41 7.88
N ALA A 126 -0.86 -16.25 7.97
CA ALA A 126 -0.81 -17.53 7.27
C ALA A 126 -1.90 -18.49 7.79
N ARG A 127 -2.22 -19.53 7.01
CA ARG A 127 -3.05 -20.63 7.50
C ARG A 127 -2.20 -21.56 8.37
N SER A 128 -2.75 -21.99 9.50
CA SER A 128 -2.18 -23.06 10.31
C SER A 128 -2.55 -24.44 9.74
N GLU A 129 -2.14 -25.50 10.42
CA GLU A 129 -2.54 -26.88 10.09
C GLU A 129 -3.87 -27.30 10.73
N GLN A 130 -4.43 -26.49 11.63
CA GLN A 130 -5.66 -26.84 12.35
C GLN A 130 -6.90 -26.43 11.53
N PRO A 131 -7.86 -27.34 11.26
CA PRO A 131 -9.11 -26.96 10.63
C PRO A 131 -9.99 -26.09 11.55
N GLY A 132 -10.93 -25.35 10.97
CA GLY A 132 -12.04 -24.74 11.72
C GLY A 132 -12.05 -23.21 11.77
N TYR A 133 -11.49 -22.52 10.77
CA TYR A 133 -11.78 -21.09 10.60
C TYR A 133 -13.23 -20.91 10.17
N ALA A 134 -13.96 -19.99 10.82
CA ALA A 134 -15.39 -19.79 10.56
C ALA A 134 -15.68 -19.34 9.11
N GLY A 135 -14.77 -18.62 8.47
CA GLY A 135 -14.83 -18.28 7.04
C GLY A 135 -14.32 -19.37 6.10
N GLY A 136 -14.13 -20.60 6.59
CA GLY A 136 -13.72 -21.79 5.82
C GLY A 136 -12.21 -22.08 5.80
N GLY A 137 -11.88 -23.37 5.87
CA GLY A 137 -10.49 -23.87 5.85
C GLY A 137 -9.85 -23.93 7.23
N ASN A 138 -8.52 -23.87 7.25
CA ASN A 138 -7.73 -23.92 8.48
C ASN A 138 -7.75 -22.58 9.22
N LYS A 139 -7.56 -22.62 10.53
CA LYS A 139 -7.32 -21.47 11.39
C LYS A 139 -6.12 -20.65 10.92
N LEU A 140 -5.99 -19.46 11.47
CA LEU A 140 -4.89 -18.55 11.17
C LEU A 140 -3.75 -18.78 12.14
N ASP A 141 -2.52 -18.67 11.65
CA ASP A 141 -1.30 -18.66 12.44
C ASP A 141 -0.89 -17.20 12.63
N LEU A 142 -1.22 -16.61 13.78
CA LEU A 142 -1.02 -15.19 14.04
C LEU A 142 0.46 -14.79 14.20
N ASP A 143 1.35 -15.76 14.38
CA ASP A 143 2.80 -15.55 14.49
C ASP A 143 3.47 -15.48 13.11
N ARG A 144 2.73 -15.76 12.03
CA ARG A 144 3.28 -15.82 10.66
C ARG A 144 2.43 -15.03 9.68
N PHE A 145 3.08 -14.14 8.93
CA PHE A 145 2.44 -13.48 7.80
C PHE A 145 2.20 -14.45 6.64
N SER A 146 1.10 -14.22 5.92
CA SER A 146 0.77 -14.90 4.67
C SER A 146 1.57 -14.31 3.51
N PRO A 147 2.50 -15.07 2.89
CA PRO A 147 3.28 -14.57 1.75
C PRO A 147 2.39 -14.22 0.55
N GLU A 148 1.30 -14.96 0.37
CA GLU A 148 0.33 -14.72 -0.71
C GLU A 148 -0.42 -13.40 -0.51
N TYR A 149 -0.83 -13.09 0.72
CA TYR A 149 -1.45 -11.80 1.04
C TYR A 149 -0.49 -10.65 0.78
N LEU A 150 0.75 -10.74 1.28
CA LEU A 150 1.76 -9.70 1.09
C LEU A 150 2.09 -9.48 -0.39
N ALA A 151 2.21 -10.56 -1.18
CA ALA A 151 2.43 -10.46 -2.61
C ALA A 151 1.27 -9.75 -3.32
N ARG A 152 0.01 -10.13 -3.00
CA ARG A 152 -1.18 -9.50 -3.58
C ARG A 152 -1.34 -8.04 -3.17
N LEU A 153 -1.04 -7.70 -1.92
CA LEU A 153 -1.04 -6.32 -1.44
C LEU A 153 0.01 -5.47 -2.18
N LYS A 154 1.23 -5.98 -2.32
CA LYS A 154 2.30 -5.31 -3.07
C LYS A 154 1.91 -5.10 -4.54
N GLU A 155 1.31 -6.10 -5.17
CA GLU A 155 0.80 -6.00 -6.55
C GLU A 155 -0.30 -4.94 -6.67
N PHE A 156 -1.28 -4.93 -5.75
CA PHE A 156 -2.34 -3.92 -5.71
C PHE A 156 -1.79 -2.50 -5.60
N LEU A 157 -0.88 -2.26 -4.64
CA LEU A 157 -0.27 -0.95 -4.41
C LEU A 157 0.60 -0.51 -5.59
N THR A 158 1.31 -1.44 -6.22
CA THR A 158 2.10 -1.17 -7.42
C THR A 158 1.20 -0.74 -8.58
N GLU A 159 0.11 -1.44 -8.82
CA GLU A 159 -0.85 -1.10 -9.88
C GLU A 159 -1.56 0.23 -9.61
N ALA A 160 -1.96 0.50 -8.36
CA ALA A 160 -2.56 1.77 -7.98
C ALA A 160 -1.58 2.93 -8.20
N GLY A 161 -0.33 2.77 -7.78
CA GLY A 161 0.73 3.78 -7.94
C GLY A 161 1.06 4.09 -9.41
N ARG A 162 1.00 3.10 -10.30
CA ARG A 162 1.14 3.27 -11.76
C ARG A 162 0.01 4.11 -12.36
N ARG A 163 -1.21 3.91 -11.86
CA ARG A 163 -2.45 4.53 -12.36
C ARG A 163 -2.79 5.87 -11.72
N GLY A 164 -1.91 6.37 -10.84
CA GLY A 164 -2.18 7.64 -10.18
C GLY A 164 -3.25 7.55 -9.07
N VAL A 165 -3.45 6.36 -8.49
CA VAL A 165 -4.43 6.13 -7.43
C VAL A 165 -3.74 6.06 -6.07
N VAL A 166 -4.17 6.93 -5.15
CA VAL A 166 -3.77 6.90 -3.73
C VAL A 166 -4.60 5.86 -3.00
N VAL A 167 -3.94 5.01 -2.21
CA VAL A 167 -4.59 3.95 -1.43
C VAL A 167 -4.60 4.35 0.04
N GLU A 168 -5.79 4.43 0.63
CA GLU A 168 -5.97 4.41 2.08
C GLU A 168 -6.06 2.96 2.56
N LEU A 169 -5.08 2.56 3.35
CA LEU A 169 -5.03 1.25 3.98
C LEU A 169 -5.60 1.35 5.40
N THR A 170 -6.85 0.93 5.58
CA THR A 170 -7.52 0.91 6.87
C THR A 170 -7.10 -0.34 7.64
N LEU A 171 -6.36 -0.13 8.73
CA LEU A 171 -5.79 -1.24 9.50
C LEU A 171 -6.81 -1.92 10.41
N PHE A 172 -7.81 -1.18 10.91
CA PHE A 172 -8.82 -1.66 11.87
C PHE A 172 -10.13 -0.87 11.70
N CYS A 173 -11.25 -1.47 12.09
CA CYS A 173 -12.51 -0.77 12.31
C CYS A 173 -13.25 -1.34 13.52
N SER A 174 -14.40 -0.73 13.83
CA SER A 174 -15.35 -1.32 14.78
C SER A 174 -16.00 -2.57 14.21
N THR A 175 -16.18 -3.58 15.04
CA THR A 175 -16.93 -4.80 14.70
C THR A 175 -18.34 -4.69 15.29
N TYR A 176 -19.37 -4.88 14.47
CA TYR A 176 -20.74 -4.42 14.77
C TYR A 176 -21.69 -5.53 15.23
N SER A 177 -21.28 -6.80 15.20
CA SER A 177 -22.13 -7.94 15.61
C SER A 177 -21.33 -9.19 15.95
N ASP A 178 -21.93 -10.09 16.72
CA ASP A 178 -21.33 -11.39 17.06
C ASP A 178 -21.01 -12.24 15.82
N ALA A 179 -21.83 -12.13 14.77
CA ALA A 179 -21.60 -12.82 13.51
C ALA A 179 -20.33 -12.31 12.79
N GLN A 180 -20.02 -11.02 12.90
CA GLN A 180 -18.78 -10.46 12.38
C GLN A 180 -17.59 -10.86 13.26
N TRP A 181 -17.74 -10.79 14.58
CA TRP A 181 -16.71 -11.28 15.50
C TRP A 181 -16.34 -12.74 15.23
N ALA A 182 -17.32 -13.60 14.96
CA ALA A 182 -17.09 -15.02 14.72
C ALA A 182 -16.21 -15.33 13.49
N ILE A 183 -16.09 -14.43 12.52
CA ILE A 183 -15.28 -14.62 11.31
C ILE A 183 -14.03 -13.74 11.29
N ASP A 184 -13.95 -12.76 12.19
CA ASP A 184 -12.81 -11.86 12.27
C ASP A 184 -11.53 -12.60 12.68
N VAL A 185 -10.40 -12.10 12.20
CA VAL A 185 -9.06 -12.67 12.45
C VAL A 185 -8.73 -12.63 13.94
N ASP A 186 -9.18 -11.59 14.64
CA ASP A 186 -8.85 -11.34 16.04
C ASP A 186 -9.64 -12.18 17.05
N PHE A 187 -10.80 -12.77 16.69
CA PHE A 187 -11.68 -13.42 17.69
C PHE A 187 -11.67 -14.94 17.64
N ASN A 188 -11.32 -15.56 16.51
CA ASN A 188 -11.39 -17.03 16.34
C ASN A 188 -10.36 -17.81 17.18
N GLU A 189 -9.39 -17.14 17.81
CA GLU A 189 -8.45 -17.73 18.78
C GLU A 189 -8.59 -17.18 20.21
N PHE A 190 -9.51 -16.25 20.45
CA PHE A 190 -9.70 -15.65 21.79
C PHE A 190 -10.75 -16.41 22.61
N ASP A 191 -10.30 -17.21 23.58
CA ASP A 191 -11.14 -17.65 24.69
C ASP A 191 -11.34 -16.49 25.68
N PHE A 192 -12.56 -15.94 25.72
CA PHE A 192 -12.95 -14.84 26.60
C PHE A 192 -12.70 -15.09 28.10
N ARG A 193 -12.52 -16.35 28.52
CA ARG A 193 -12.23 -16.67 29.93
C ARG A 193 -10.88 -16.14 30.44
N ARG A 194 -9.98 -15.70 29.55
CA ARG A 194 -8.71 -15.04 29.93
C ARG A 194 -8.74 -13.51 29.87
N ALA A 195 -9.76 -12.90 29.27
CA ALA A 195 -9.79 -11.46 28.96
C ALA A 195 -10.51 -10.58 30.01
N GLN A 196 -10.94 -11.14 31.15
CA GLN A 196 -11.51 -10.34 32.24
C GLN A 196 -10.48 -9.51 33.03
N VAL A 197 -9.20 -9.56 32.66
CA VAL A 197 -8.17 -8.71 33.23
C VAL A 197 -7.55 -7.92 32.09
N GLY A 198 -7.55 -6.59 32.23
CA GLY A 198 -7.36 -5.61 31.16
C GLY A 198 -6.23 -5.86 30.15
N PHE A 199 -6.47 -5.32 28.95
CA PHE A 199 -5.51 -5.15 27.85
C PHE A 199 -4.87 -6.42 27.26
N GLY A 200 -5.27 -6.78 26.04
CA GLY A 200 -4.46 -7.55 25.09
C GLY A 200 -4.89 -7.33 23.63
N PRO A 201 -4.00 -7.48 22.61
CA PRO A 201 -2.53 -7.55 22.65
C PRO A 201 -1.88 -6.34 21.93
N ARG A 202 -1.33 -5.38 22.67
CA ARG A 202 -0.61 -4.22 22.12
C ARG A 202 0.51 -4.62 21.11
N GLN A 203 1.05 -5.83 21.23
CA GLN A 203 2.24 -6.28 20.50
C GLN A 203 1.96 -6.79 19.09
N PHE A 204 0.84 -7.49 18.82
CA PHE A 204 0.44 -7.81 17.44
C PHE A 204 0.11 -6.53 16.68
N TYR A 205 -0.57 -5.57 17.31
CA TYR A 205 -0.93 -4.30 16.69
C TYR A 205 0.28 -3.44 16.31
N GLU A 206 1.31 -3.38 17.16
CA GLU A 206 2.57 -2.70 16.85
C GLU A 206 3.35 -3.46 15.77
N ASN A 207 3.44 -4.79 15.85
CA ASN A 207 4.14 -5.60 14.84
C ASN A 207 3.45 -5.56 13.48
N PHE A 208 2.12 -5.57 13.43
CA PHE A 208 1.33 -5.48 12.19
C PHE A 208 1.47 -4.12 11.53
N ARG A 209 1.41 -3.03 12.32
CA ARG A 209 1.67 -1.66 11.84
C ARG A 209 3.07 -1.52 11.28
N VAL A 210 4.10 -1.95 12.01
CA VAL A 210 5.50 -1.80 11.63
C VAL A 210 5.85 -2.68 10.43
N ALA A 211 5.40 -3.94 10.41
CA ALA A 211 5.69 -4.87 9.32
C ALA A 211 5.00 -4.47 8.02
N ILE A 212 3.72 -4.05 8.06
CA ILE A 212 3.02 -3.58 6.85
C ILE A 212 3.69 -2.32 6.31
N ILE A 213 3.99 -1.34 7.15
CA ILE A 213 4.67 -0.11 6.71
C ILE A 213 6.03 -0.44 6.09
N ALA A 214 6.82 -1.32 6.71
CA ALA A 214 8.13 -1.66 6.18
C ALA A 214 8.06 -2.44 4.86
N HIS A 215 7.15 -3.42 4.74
CA HIS A 215 6.99 -4.20 3.52
C HIS A 215 6.38 -3.38 2.36
N ILE A 216 5.52 -2.41 2.68
CA ILE A 216 4.95 -1.46 1.70
C ILE A 216 6.00 -0.46 1.22
N LEU A 217 6.96 -0.06 2.07
CA LEU A 217 7.97 0.95 1.76
C LEU A 217 9.30 0.38 1.24
N ASP A 218 9.39 -0.93 0.93
CA ASP A 218 10.67 -1.63 0.65
C ASP A 218 11.75 -1.31 1.71
N ILE A 219 11.34 -1.12 2.97
CA ILE A 219 12.26 -1.02 4.10
C ILE A 219 12.60 -2.45 4.52
N ASP A 220 13.80 -2.91 4.19
CA ASP A 220 14.38 -4.12 4.75
C ASP A 220 14.40 -4.02 6.28
N LEU A 221 13.47 -4.72 6.95
CA LEU A 221 13.55 -4.96 8.39
C LEU A 221 14.56 -6.09 8.66
N ASN A 222 15.82 -5.85 8.30
CA ASN A 222 16.94 -6.54 8.95
C ASN A 222 17.39 -5.74 10.17
N VAL A 223 16.59 -5.80 11.23
CA VAL A 223 16.93 -5.40 12.60
C VAL A 223 16.02 -6.25 13.50
N ALA A 224 16.44 -7.17 14.36
CA ALA A 224 17.72 -7.66 14.82
C ALA A 224 17.46 -9.06 15.45
N GLY A 225 18.50 -9.89 15.56
CA GLY A 225 18.51 -11.02 16.49
C GLY A 225 18.66 -10.59 17.95
#